data_AF-A0A921P563-F1
#
_entry.id   AF-A0A921P563-F1
#
_cell.length_a   1.000
_cell.length_b   1.000
_cell.length_c   1.000
_cell.angle_alpha   90.00
_cell.angle_beta   90.00
_cell.angle_gamma   90.00
#
_symmetry.space_group_name_H-M   'P 1'
#
loop_
_entity.id
_entity.type
_entity.pdbx_description
1 polymer ?
#
loop_
_entity_poly.entity_id
_entity_poly.type
_entity_poly.pdbx_seq_one_letter_code
_entity_poly.pdbx_strand_id
1 'polypeptide(L)'
;MSTLDVSDAALDRLAAALAEERRALLNHDVELLIRSTQEKLAALRELEAAVPGGRAERLAELAEANRSNGALLARRRREVNWALRHLGRAESAPEYDAHGQAQQVRATRNLAVA
;
A
#
# COMPACT_ATOMS: atom_id res chain seq x y z
N MET A 1 14.29 2.76 -31.97
CA MET A 1 13.92 1.96 -30.77
C MET A 1 12.96 0.87 -31.20
N SER A 2 13.39 -0.38 -31.13
CA SER A 2 12.53 -1.53 -31.40
C SER A 2 11.54 -1.73 -30.25
N THR A 3 10.36 -2.32 -30.50
CA THR A 3 9.35 -2.59 -29.46
C THR A 3 9.90 -3.42 -28.29
N LEU A 4 10.90 -4.25 -28.55
CA LEU A 4 11.64 -5.01 -27.54
C LEU A 4 12.40 -4.10 -26.54
N ASP A 5 13.00 -3.02 -27.02
CA ASP A 5 13.82 -2.09 -26.23
C ASP A 5 12.96 -1.22 -25.30
N VAL A 6 11.79 -0.79 -25.81
CA VAL A 6 10.77 -0.07 -25.01
C VAL A 6 10.26 -0.94 -23.86
N SER A 7 10.06 -2.24 -24.13
CA SER A 7 9.58 -3.20 -23.14
C SER A 7 10.61 -3.44 -22.02
N ASP A 8 11.90 -3.52 -22.35
CA ASP A 8 12.97 -3.64 -21.34
C ASP A 8 13.08 -2.39 -20.48
N ALA A 9 13.03 -1.20 -21.08
CA ALA A 9 13.03 0.05 -20.33
C ALA A 9 11.82 0.20 -19.40
N ALA A 10 10.65 -0.32 -19.79
CA ALA A 10 9.47 -0.36 -18.94
C ALA A 10 9.61 -1.37 -17.78
N LEU A 11 10.25 -2.53 -18.01
CA LEU A 11 10.57 -3.50 -16.96
C LEU A 11 11.58 -2.94 -15.95
N ASP A 12 12.61 -2.23 -16.43
CA ASP A 12 13.60 -1.58 -15.56
C ASP A 12 12.96 -0.51 -14.68
N ARG A 13 12.07 0.31 -15.25
CA ARG A 13 11.30 1.29 -14.47
C ARG A 13 10.38 0.64 -13.46
N LEU A 14 9.71 -0.46 -13.83
CA LEU A 14 8.89 -1.22 -12.89
C LEU A 14 9.73 -1.77 -11.72
N ALA A 15 10.92 -2.30 -12.00
CA ALA A 15 11.86 -2.79 -10.99
C ALA A 15 12.28 -1.66 -10.02
N ALA A 16 12.65 -0.50 -10.56
CA ALA A 16 13.00 0.68 -9.76
C ALA A 16 11.84 1.15 -8.89
N ALA A 17 10.62 1.22 -9.44
CA ALA A 17 9.42 1.62 -8.71
C ALA A 17 9.09 0.65 -7.56
N LEU A 18 9.22 -0.66 -7.76
CA LEU A 18 9.02 -1.66 -6.71
C LEU A 18 10.07 -1.57 -5.60
N ALA A 19 11.32 -1.24 -5.95
CA ALA A 19 12.39 -1.02 -4.98
C ALA A 19 12.16 0.27 -4.16
N GLU A 20 11.75 1.37 -4.82
CA GLU A 20 11.36 2.61 -4.15
C GLU A 20 10.15 2.40 -3.23
N GLU A 21 9.14 1.67 -3.67
CA GLU A 21 7.97 1.31 -2.87
C GLU A 21 8.38 0.55 -1.61
N ARG A 22 9.26 -0.45 -1.75
CA ARG A 22 9.77 -1.20 -0.59
C ARG A 22 10.49 -0.27 0.39
N ARG A 23 11.36 0.61 -0.11
CA ARG A 23 12.06 1.61 0.71
C ARG A 23 11.07 2.53 1.43
N ALA A 24 10.03 2.98 0.74
CA ALA A 24 8.97 3.82 1.30
C ALA A 24 8.24 3.12 2.44
N LEU A 25 7.87 1.84 2.26
CA LEU A 25 7.16 1.04 3.26
C LEU A 25 8.01 0.77 4.51
N LEU A 26 9.32 0.56 4.33
CA LEU A 26 10.26 0.34 5.44
C LEU A 26 10.55 1.64 6.20
N ASN A 27 10.69 2.75 5.49
CA ASN A 27 11.04 4.05 6.06
C ASN A 27 9.82 4.89 6.46
N HIS A 28 8.61 4.39 6.26
CA HIS A 28 7.36 5.11 6.54
C HIS A 28 7.22 6.43 5.75
N ASP A 29 7.79 6.46 4.55
CA ASP A 29 7.81 7.63 3.69
C ASP A 29 6.57 7.62 2.78
N VAL A 30 5.56 8.41 3.15
CA VAL A 30 4.27 8.45 2.43
C VAL A 30 4.41 9.13 1.07
N GLU A 31 5.23 10.18 0.96
CA GLU A 31 5.43 10.90 -0.29
C GLU A 31 6.13 10.02 -1.31
N LEU A 32 7.19 9.33 -0.88
CA LEU A 32 7.88 8.34 -1.71
C LEU A 32 6.94 7.21 -2.12
N LEU A 33 6.08 6.73 -1.23
CA LEU A 33 5.13 5.66 -1.53
C LEU A 33 4.12 6.08 -2.61
N ILE A 34 3.62 7.31 -2.55
CA ILE A 34 2.70 7.85 -3.57
C ILE A 34 3.42 7.96 -4.91
N ARG A 35 4.62 8.55 -4.93
CA ARG A 35 5.41 8.72 -6.15
C ARG A 35 5.77 7.37 -6.78
N SER A 36 6.29 6.43 -5.99
CA SER A 36 6.66 5.10 -6.49
C SER A 36 5.44 4.32 -7.00
N THR A 37 4.26 4.54 -6.41
CA THR A 37 3.01 3.96 -6.91
C THR A 37 2.61 4.53 -8.27
N GLN A 38 2.77 5.83 -8.48
CA GLN A 38 2.49 6.46 -9.78
C GLN A 38 3.45 5.95 -10.85
N GLU A 39 4.74 5.86 -10.56
CA GLU A 39 5.76 5.29 -11.45
C GLU A 39 5.48 3.82 -11.78
N LYS A 40 5.11 3.02 -10.77
CA LYS A 40 4.69 1.62 -10.96
C LYS A 40 3.51 1.52 -11.94
N LEU A 41 2.48 2.35 -11.78
CA LEU A 41 1.31 2.37 -12.65
C LEU A 41 1.66 2.82 -14.08
N ALA A 42 2.55 3.81 -14.23
CA ALA A 42 3.01 4.25 -15.54
C ALA A 42 3.74 3.13 -16.29
N ALA A 43 4.70 2.47 -15.63
CA ALA A 43 5.43 1.35 -16.20
C ALA A 43 4.51 0.17 -16.57
N LEU A 44 3.53 -0.16 -15.73
CA LEU A 44 2.55 -1.22 -16.01
C LEU A 44 1.70 -0.91 -17.25
N ARG A 45 1.20 0.32 -17.40
CA ARG A 45 0.41 0.71 -18.59
C ARG A 45 1.20 0.57 -19.88
N GLU A 46 2.49 0.89 -19.85
CA GLU A 46 3.37 0.71 -21.00
C GLU A 46 3.62 -0.77 -21.34
N LEU A 47 3.77 -1.62 -20.31
CA LEU A 47 3.90 -3.07 -20.49
C LEU A 47 2.60 -3.71 -20.99
N GLU A 48 1.44 -3.20 -20.58
CA GLU A 48 0.13 -3.64 -21.09
C GLU A 48 -0.07 -3.27 -22.56
N ALA A 49 0.42 -2.10 -22.99
CA ALA A 49 0.37 -1.67 -24.39
C ALA A 49 1.27 -2.51 -25.31
N ALA A 50 2.32 -3.12 -24.77
CA ALA A 50 3.26 -3.95 -25.51
C ALA A 50 3.74 -5.14 -24.67
N VAL A 51 2.95 -6.23 -24.71
CA VAL A 51 3.23 -7.45 -23.93
C VAL A 51 4.64 -7.97 -24.28
N PRO A 52 5.58 -8.03 -23.31
CA PRO A 52 6.93 -8.49 -23.56
C PRO A 52 6.95 -10.00 -23.87
N GLY A 53 7.10 -10.35 -25.15
CA GLY A 53 7.46 -11.72 -25.52
C GLY A 53 8.84 -12.09 -24.95
N GLY A 54 9.00 -13.33 -24.45
CA GLY A 54 10.31 -13.87 -24.04
C GLY A 54 10.85 -13.40 -22.68
N ARG A 55 10.07 -12.66 -21.87
CA ARG A 55 10.52 -12.12 -20.56
C ARG A 55 9.71 -12.62 -19.37
N ALA A 56 9.15 -13.83 -19.49
CA ALA A 56 8.28 -14.43 -18.49
C ALA A 56 8.97 -14.60 -17.13
N GLU A 57 10.24 -14.99 -17.13
CA GLU A 57 11.05 -15.14 -15.91
C GLU A 57 11.20 -13.80 -15.17
N ARG A 58 11.61 -12.76 -15.89
CA ARG A 58 11.76 -11.42 -15.32
C ARG A 58 10.43 -10.84 -14.80
N LEU A 59 9.33 -11.09 -15.50
CA LEU A 59 7.99 -10.73 -15.01
C LEU A 59 7.62 -11.51 -13.74
N ALA A 60 7.99 -12.79 -13.64
CA ALA A 60 7.73 -13.59 -12.45
C ALA A 60 8.50 -13.08 -11.23
N GLU A 61 9.76 -12.67 -11.40
CA GLU A 61 10.56 -12.02 -10.35
C GLU A 61 9.92 -10.72 -9.87
N LEU A 62 9.50 -9.85 -10.79
CA LEU A 62 8.84 -8.59 -10.44
C LEU A 62 7.48 -8.82 -9.77
N ALA A 63 6.75 -9.86 -10.18
CA ALA A 63 5.51 -10.26 -9.53
C ALA A 63 5.73 -10.75 -8.10
N GLU A 64 6.81 -11.48 -7.84
CA GLU A 64 7.19 -11.89 -6.47
C GLU A 64 7.59 -10.69 -5.62
N ALA A 65 8.39 -9.77 -6.16
CA ALA A 65 8.73 -8.53 -5.47
C ALA A 65 7.48 -7.72 -5.10
N ASN A 66 6.51 -7.61 -6.02
CA ASN A 66 5.22 -6.97 -5.76
C ASN A 66 4.42 -7.68 -4.66
N ARG A 67 4.34 -9.03 -4.67
CA ARG A 67 3.70 -9.81 -3.59
C ARG A 67 4.36 -9.56 -2.24
N SER A 68 5.70 -9.53 -2.19
CA SER A 68 6.47 -9.22 -0.98
C SER A 68 6.12 -7.83 -0.43
N ASN A 69 6.07 -6.82 -1.29
CA ASN A 69 5.67 -5.46 -0.91
C ASN A 69 4.20 -5.41 -0.44
N GLY A 70 3.29 -6.12 -1.10
CA GLY A 70 1.89 -6.26 -0.68
C GLY A 70 1.74 -6.86 0.72
N ALA A 71 2.55 -7.86 1.07
CA ALA A 71 2.58 -8.43 2.42
C ALA A 71 3.05 -7.42 3.49
N LEU A 72 4.07 -6.61 3.17
CA LEU A 72 4.53 -5.52 4.04
C LEU A 72 3.44 -4.47 4.25
N LEU A 73 2.78 -4.02 3.18
CA LEU A 73 1.69 -3.05 3.26
C LEU A 73 0.51 -3.60 4.08
N ALA A 74 0.14 -4.86 3.88
CA ALA A 74 -0.93 -5.51 4.66
C ALA A 74 -0.59 -5.55 6.16
N ARG A 75 0.66 -5.85 6.52
CA ARG A 75 1.14 -5.80 7.90
C ARG A 75 1.05 -4.39 8.47
N ARG A 76 1.53 -3.38 7.74
CA ARG A 76 1.48 -1.97 8.15
C ARG A 76 0.05 -1.48 8.37
N ARG A 77 -0.88 -1.82 7.46
CA ARG A 77 -2.31 -1.53 7.64
C ARG A 77 -2.88 -2.16 8.92
N ARG A 78 -2.48 -3.39 9.26
CA ARG A 78 -2.88 -4.02 10.53
C ARG A 78 -2.32 -3.28 11.74
N GLU A 79 -1.05 -2.88 11.71
CA GLU A 79 -0.40 -2.13 12.79
C GLU A 79 -1.07 -0.76 13.02
N VAL A 80 -1.34 -0.01 11.94
CA VAL A 80 -2.08 1.26 12.01
C VAL A 80 -3.50 1.06 12.53
N ASN A 81 -4.24 0.08 12.00
CA ASN A 81 -5.59 -0.22 12.47
C ASN A 81 -5.61 -0.69 13.93
N TRP A 82 -4.57 -1.37 14.39
CA TRP A 82 -4.40 -1.71 15.80
C TRP A 82 -4.18 -0.43 16.62
N ALA A 83 -3.25 0.44 16.23
CA ALA A 83 -2.95 1.69 16.93
C ALA A 83 -4.18 2.62 16.99
N LEU A 84 -4.87 2.84 15.87
CA LEU A 84 -6.11 3.64 15.81
C LEU A 84 -7.18 3.09 16.74
N ARG A 85 -7.34 1.75 16.79
CA ARG A 85 -8.27 1.11 17.72
C ARG A 85 -7.87 1.32 19.17
N HIS A 86 -6.58 1.31 19.50
CA HIS A 86 -6.10 1.53 20.88
C HIS A 86 -6.19 3.00 21.29
N LEU A 87 -5.91 3.93 20.37
CA LEU A 87 -6.07 5.36 20.59
C LEU A 87 -7.55 5.76 20.73
N GLY A 88 -8.44 5.14 19.94
CA GLY A 88 -9.89 5.28 20.09
C GLY A 88 -10.50 4.50 21.27
N ARG A 89 -9.75 3.59 21.91
CA ARG A 89 -10.19 2.85 23.10
C ARG A 89 -9.99 3.60 24.42
N ALA A 90 -9.41 4.80 24.38
CA ALA A 90 -9.26 5.67 25.55
C ALA A 90 -10.48 6.58 25.82
N GLU A 91 -11.50 6.61 24.94
CA GLU A 91 -12.77 7.36 25.17
C GLU A 91 -13.92 6.47 25.68
N SER A 92 -13.60 5.36 26.34
CA SER A 92 -14.61 4.60 27.07
C SER A 92 -14.03 4.14 28.39
N ALA A 93 -13.86 5.09 29.31
CA ALA A 93 -14.15 4.75 30.69
C ALA A 93 -15.64 4.36 30.72
N PRO A 94 -16.02 3.15 31.13
CA PRO A 94 -17.41 2.91 31.48
C PRO A 94 -17.65 3.69 32.77
N GLU A 95 -18.15 4.92 32.65
CA GLU A 95 -18.82 5.55 33.77
C GLU A 95 -20.11 4.74 33.97
N TYR A 96 -20.01 3.74 34.83
CA TYR A 96 -21.19 3.08 35.38
C TYR A 96 -21.94 4.15 36.18
N ASP A 97 -23.16 4.48 35.74
CA ASP A 97 -24.09 5.17 36.64
C ASP A 97 -24.42 4.26 37.83
N ALA A 98 -24.93 4.83 38.92
CA ALA A 98 -25.33 4.08 40.11
C ALA A 98 -26.50 3.09 39.86
N HIS A 99 -26.98 2.97 38.61
CA HIS A 99 -28.07 2.10 38.18
C HIS A 99 -27.61 0.95 37.25
N GLY A 100 -26.32 0.85 36.95
CA GLY A 100 -25.73 -0.28 36.21
C GLY A 100 -26.07 -0.31 34.72
N GLN A 101 -26.48 0.81 34.12
CA GLN A 101 -26.76 0.88 32.68
C GLN A 101 -25.53 1.34 31.90
N ALA A 102 -25.05 0.51 30.97
CA ALA A 102 -23.99 0.90 30.04
C ALA A 102 -24.58 1.79 28.94
N GLN A 103 -24.48 3.12 29.08
CA GLN A 103 -24.88 4.02 28.02
C GLN A 103 -23.89 3.90 26.86
N GLN A 104 -24.31 3.25 25.77
CA GLN A 104 -23.54 3.22 24.53
C GLN A 104 -23.50 4.63 23.94
N VAL A 105 -22.43 5.37 24.23
CA VAL A 105 -22.12 6.60 23.51
C VAL A 105 -21.61 6.21 22.13
N ARG A 106 -22.50 6.22 21.13
CA ARG A 106 -22.09 6.20 19.72
C ARG A 106 -21.44 7.53 19.37
N ALA A 107 -20.14 7.64 19.55
CA ALA A 107 -19.36 8.72 18.96
C ALA A 107 -19.07 8.38 17.48
N THR A 108 -20.02 8.68 16.59
CA THR A 108 -19.71 8.76 15.15
C THR A 108 -19.00 10.10 14.90
N ARG A 109 -17.68 10.07 14.77
CA ARG A 109 -16.95 11.17 14.10
C ARG A 109 -16.64 10.73 12.68
N ASN A 110 -17.32 11.36 11.72
CA ASN A 110 -16.95 11.30 10.32
C ASN A 110 -15.58 11.98 10.18
N LEU A 111 -14.52 11.18 10.08
CA LEU A 111 -13.25 11.65 9.55
C LEU A 111 -13.38 11.61 8.03
N ALA A 112 -13.32 12.81 7.44
CA ALA A 112 -13.49 13.12 6.03
C ALA A 112 -13.05 11.99 5.08
N VAL A 113 -13.98 11.58 4.21
CA VAL A 113 -13.69 10.90 2.95
C VAL A 113 -13.56 12.00 1.91
N ALA A 114 -12.41 12.03 1.22
CA ALA A 114 -12.17 12.85 0.05
C ALA A 114 -12.97 12.33 -1.16
#